data_AF-G7EWX7-F1
#
_entry.id   AF-G7EWX7-F1
#
_cell.length_a   1.000
_cell.length_b   1.000
_cell.length_c   1.000
_cell.angle_alpha   90.00
_cell.angle_beta   90.00
_cell.angle_gamma   90.00
#
_symmetry.space_group_name_H-M   'P 1'
#
loop_
_entity.id
_entity.type
_entity.pdbx_description
1 polymer ?
#
loop_
_entity_poly.entity_id
_entity_poly.type
_entity_poly.pdbx_seq_one_letter_code
_entity_poly.pdbx_strand_id
1 'polypeptide(L)'
;MISGFAVNKYVFSTKMYDDVSNVTDLVSGYPVDLFKFKKIAQNYAQHLCYTNEGVLAGIDVSSRDCVATHDEMQNECTEKVFRLAPLNLDSKKELIEYSNEYSRCTLPYKNIRL
;
A
#
# COMPACT_ATOMS: atom_id res chain seq x y z
N MET A 1 -29.29 -18.84 7.81
CA MET A 1 -28.08 -18.12 8.28
C MET A 1 -26.97 -18.41 7.29
N ILE A 2 -26.46 -17.35 6.65
CA ILE A 2 -25.08 -17.04 6.26
C ILE A 2 -25.25 -15.72 5.50
N SER A 3 -25.30 -14.61 6.24
CA SER A 3 -25.09 -13.30 5.63
C SER A 3 -23.61 -13.24 5.32
N GLY A 4 -23.26 -13.54 4.07
CA GLY A 4 -21.92 -13.33 3.56
C GLY A 4 -21.56 -11.88 3.80
N PHE A 5 -20.48 -11.65 4.53
CA PHE A 5 -19.83 -10.35 4.58
C PHE A 5 -19.37 -10.02 3.16
N ALA A 6 -20.23 -9.38 2.39
CA ALA A 6 -19.83 -8.65 1.20
C ALA A 6 -19.01 -7.46 1.72
N VAL A 7 -17.73 -7.71 1.99
CA VAL A 7 -16.76 -6.66 2.21
C VAL A 7 -16.68 -5.93 0.88
N ASN A 8 -17.40 -4.82 0.79
CA ASN A 8 -17.45 -4.00 -0.40
C ASN A 8 -16.01 -3.52 -0.69
N LYS A 9 -15.36 -4.18 -1.65
CA LYS A 9 -13.94 -3.98 -2.02
C LYS A 9 -13.68 -2.53 -2.47
N TYR A 10 -14.73 -1.77 -2.73
CA TYR A 10 -14.71 -0.37 -3.17
C TYR A 10 -14.95 0.66 -2.06
N VAL A 11 -15.11 0.23 -0.79
CA VAL A 11 -15.36 1.12 0.37
C VAL A 11 -14.10 1.32 1.23
N PHE A 12 -12.92 0.93 0.76
CA PHE A 12 -11.71 1.67 1.13
C PHE A 12 -11.61 2.88 0.20
N SER A 13 -12.52 3.83 0.43
CA SER A 13 -12.64 5.06 -0.33
C SER A 13 -11.29 5.77 -0.32
N THR A 14 -10.75 6.05 -1.51
CA THR A 14 -9.59 6.92 -1.77
C THR A 14 -9.60 8.18 -0.88
N LYS A 15 -10.79 8.72 -0.58
CA LYS A 15 -10.99 9.83 0.38
C LYS A 15 -10.42 9.66 1.79
N MET A 16 -10.26 8.43 2.30
CA MET A 16 -9.66 8.19 3.61
C MET A 16 -8.13 8.38 3.58
N TYR A 17 -7.55 8.34 2.39
CA TYR A 17 -6.12 8.45 2.15
C TYR A 17 -5.73 9.79 1.51
N ASP A 18 -6.68 10.61 1.03
CA ASP A 18 -6.40 11.88 0.33
C ASP A 18 -5.42 12.82 1.08
N ASP A 19 -5.45 12.87 2.41
CA ASP A 19 -4.56 13.69 3.25
C ASP A 19 -3.33 12.92 3.79
N VAL A 20 -3.13 11.67 3.36
CA VAL A 20 -2.07 10.79 3.88
C VAL A 20 -0.78 11.03 3.10
N SER A 21 0.22 11.52 3.84
CA SER A 21 1.55 11.83 3.31
C SER A 21 2.56 10.71 3.54
N ASN A 22 2.33 9.87 4.55
CA ASN A 22 3.21 8.78 4.95
C ASN A 22 2.40 7.58 5.46
N VAL A 23 2.90 6.36 5.23
CA VAL A 23 2.31 5.13 5.77
C VAL A 23 2.12 5.17 7.30
N THR A 24 2.96 5.90 8.03
CA THR A 24 2.85 5.99 9.50
C THR A 24 1.61 6.75 9.96
N ASP A 25 1.04 7.60 9.11
CA ASP A 25 -0.17 8.38 9.43
C ASP A 25 -1.42 7.48 9.49
N LEU A 26 -1.32 6.27 8.94
CA LEU A 26 -2.36 5.24 8.91
C LEU A 26 -2.34 4.31 10.13
N VAL A 27 -1.40 4.54 11.04
CA VAL A 27 -1.15 3.69 12.22
C VAL A 27 -1.43 4.48 13.49
N SER A 28 -2.32 3.96 14.34
CA SER A 28 -2.77 4.62 15.57
C SER A 28 -1.98 4.27 16.84
N GLY A 29 -0.95 3.42 16.76
CA GLY A 29 -0.12 3.00 17.91
C GLY A 29 0.76 1.78 17.63
N TYR A 30 1.72 1.52 18.54
CA TYR A 30 2.64 0.37 18.51
C TYR A 30 2.34 -0.61 19.65
N PRO A 31 2.62 -1.91 19.50
CA PRO A 31 3.08 -2.58 18.27
C PRO A 31 2.00 -2.69 17.20
N VAL A 32 2.40 -2.74 15.93
CA VAL A 32 1.50 -2.96 14.79
C VAL A 32 1.57 -4.42 14.36
N ASP A 33 0.43 -5.10 14.43
CA ASP A 33 0.29 -6.46 13.89
C ASP A 33 0.61 -6.49 12.38
N LEU A 34 1.44 -7.46 11.97
CA LEU A 34 1.90 -7.59 10.58
C LEU A 34 0.75 -7.80 9.59
N PHE A 35 -0.32 -8.53 9.96
CA PHE A 35 -1.47 -8.73 9.06
C PHE A 35 -2.26 -7.44 8.85
N LYS A 36 -2.41 -6.63 9.91
CA LYS A 36 -2.98 -5.28 9.80
C LYS A 36 -2.08 -4.40 8.93
N PHE A 37 -0.77 -4.45 9.15
CA PHE A 37 0.18 -3.65 8.39
C PHE A 37 0.21 -3.99 6.89
N LYS A 38 0.14 -5.28 6.51
CA LYS A 38 0.06 -5.69 5.10
C LYS A 38 -1.07 -5.00 4.35
N LYS A 39 -2.26 -4.92 4.96
CA LYS A 39 -3.41 -4.21 4.38
C LYS A 39 -3.16 -2.70 4.27
N ILE A 40 -2.51 -2.12 5.28
CA ILE A 40 -2.14 -0.70 5.27
C ILE A 40 -1.16 -0.42 4.12
N ALA A 41 -0.11 -1.24 3.96
CA ALA A 41 0.89 -1.10 2.91
C ALA A 41 0.30 -1.29 1.50
N GLN A 42 -0.62 -2.26 1.32
CA GLN A 42 -1.37 -2.46 0.08
C GLN A 42 -2.20 -1.22 -0.30
N ASN A 43 -3.00 -0.71 0.65
CA ASN A 43 -3.82 0.48 0.40
C ASN A 43 -2.95 1.72 0.17
N TYR A 44 -1.83 1.85 0.88
CA TYR A 44 -0.87 2.93 0.69
C TYR A 44 -0.25 2.90 -0.71
N ALA A 45 0.16 1.72 -1.21
CA ALA A 45 0.69 1.59 -2.56
C ALA A 45 -0.34 1.96 -3.64
N GLN A 46 -1.61 1.58 -3.47
CA GLN A 46 -2.68 2.05 -4.37
C GLN A 46 -2.87 3.57 -4.30
N HIS A 47 -2.81 4.15 -3.10
CA HIS A 47 -2.87 5.61 -2.91
C HIS A 47 -1.74 6.35 -3.63
N LEU A 48 -0.53 5.78 -3.63
CA LEU A 48 0.62 6.35 -4.35
C LEU A 48 0.35 6.50 -5.86
N CYS A 49 -0.44 5.62 -6.47
CA CYS A 49 -0.82 5.75 -7.87
C CYS A 49 -1.66 7.01 -8.17
N TYR A 50 -2.53 7.42 -7.24
CA TYR A 50 -3.37 8.61 -7.41
C TYR A 50 -2.60 9.89 -7.08
N THR A 51 -1.80 9.88 -6.02
CA THR A 51 -1.01 11.06 -5.62
C THR A 51 0.15 11.37 -6.56
N ASN A 52 0.60 10.39 -7.34
CA ASN A 52 1.66 10.56 -8.34
C ASN A 52 1.13 10.66 -9.79
N GLU A 53 -0.15 10.96 -10.00
CA GLU A 53 -0.73 11.06 -11.35
C GLU A 53 0.07 11.95 -12.30
N GLY A 54 0.57 13.10 -11.84
CA GLY A 54 1.38 13.99 -12.68
C GLY A 54 2.72 13.38 -13.12
N VAL A 55 3.34 12.56 -12.27
CA VAL A 55 4.59 11.85 -12.61
C VAL A 55 4.31 10.70 -13.57
N LEU A 56 3.24 9.95 -13.30
CA LEU A 56 2.81 8.81 -14.13
C LEU A 56 2.38 9.25 -15.53
N ALA A 57 1.65 10.37 -15.65
CA ALA A 57 1.30 10.95 -16.93
C ALA A 57 2.55 11.35 -17.74
N GLY A 58 3.63 11.75 -17.08
CA GLY A 58 4.92 12.04 -17.73
C GLY A 58 5.60 10.82 -18.37
N ILE A 59 5.15 9.61 -18.07
CA ILE A 59 5.62 8.34 -18.65
C ILE A 59 4.51 7.55 -19.36
N ASP A 60 3.41 8.23 -19.72
CA ASP A 60 2.25 7.64 -20.40
C ASP A 60 1.58 6.47 -19.64
N VAL A 61 1.54 6.58 -18.31
CA VAL A 61 0.89 5.62 -17.42
C VAL A 61 -0.26 6.34 -16.71
N SER A 62 -1.47 5.79 -16.75
CA SER A 62 -2.57 6.32 -15.94
C SER A 62 -2.51 5.80 -14.51
N SER A 63 -3.15 6.50 -13.56
CA SER A 63 -3.34 6.00 -12.20
C SER A 63 -4.03 4.63 -12.18
N ARG A 64 -4.94 4.37 -13.13
CA ARG A 64 -5.60 3.07 -13.30
C ARG A 64 -4.61 1.98 -13.71
N ASP A 65 -3.72 2.26 -14.65
CA ASP A 65 -2.70 1.29 -15.07
C ASP A 65 -1.70 1.02 -13.93
N CYS A 66 -1.36 2.04 -13.16
CA CYS A 66 -0.57 1.90 -11.94
C CYS A 66 -1.23 0.96 -10.92
N VAL A 67 -2.52 1.15 -10.65
CA VAL A 67 -3.29 0.27 -9.75
C VAL A 67 -3.40 -1.15 -10.29
N ALA A 68 -3.59 -1.33 -11.60
CA ALA A 68 -3.61 -2.65 -12.22
C ALA A 68 -2.27 -3.38 -12.03
N THR A 69 -1.15 -2.71 -12.29
CA THR A 69 0.20 -3.26 -12.06
C THR A 69 0.42 -3.61 -10.58
N HIS A 70 -0.01 -2.75 -9.66
CA HIS A 70 0.03 -3.07 -8.22
C HIS A 70 -0.76 -4.36 -7.92
N ASP A 71 -1.99 -4.46 -8.42
CA ASP A 71 -2.88 -5.58 -8.13
C ASP A 71 -2.38 -6.91 -8.69
N GLU A 72 -1.65 -6.89 -9.81
CA GLU A 72 -0.95 -8.05 -10.36
C GLU A 72 0.24 -8.48 -9.47
N MET A 73 1.02 -7.51 -8.99
CA MET A 73 2.25 -7.76 -8.24
C MET A 73 2.03 -7.96 -6.73
N GLN A 74 0.86 -7.59 -6.19
CA GLN A 74 0.62 -7.51 -4.75
C GLN A 74 0.91 -8.83 -4.01
N ASN A 75 0.57 -9.97 -4.60
CA ASN A 75 0.74 -11.28 -3.96
C ASN A 75 2.22 -11.67 -3.89
N GLU A 76 2.93 -11.54 -5.02
CA GLU A 76 4.36 -11.83 -5.09
C GLU A 76 5.16 -10.92 -4.15
N CYS A 77 4.87 -9.61 -4.18
CA CYS A 77 5.56 -8.64 -3.34
C CYS A 77 5.21 -8.78 -1.86
N THR A 78 3.97 -9.15 -1.53
CA THR A 78 3.60 -9.45 -0.14
C THR A 78 4.41 -10.62 0.39
N GLU A 79 4.55 -11.70 -0.38
CA GLU A 79 5.37 -12.84 0.01
C GLU A 79 6.84 -12.43 0.13
N LYS A 80 7.39 -11.76 -0.88
CA LYS A 80 8.81 -11.40 -0.95
C LYS A 80 9.25 -10.46 0.16
N VAL A 81 8.49 -9.39 0.42
CA VAL A 81 8.84 -8.34 1.39
C VAL A 81 8.55 -8.79 2.81
N PHE A 82 7.43 -9.47 3.05
CA PHE A 82 7.00 -9.82 4.40
C PHE A 82 7.36 -11.24 4.84
N ARG A 83 8.11 -12.02 4.04
CA ARG A 83 8.45 -13.42 4.37
C ARG A 83 9.15 -13.56 5.72
N LEU A 84 10.07 -12.64 6.00
CA LEU A 84 10.94 -12.64 7.18
C LEU A 84 10.60 -11.50 8.15
N ALA A 85 9.49 -10.81 7.93
CA ALA A 85 9.06 -9.73 8.80
C ALA A 85 8.61 -10.27 10.16
N PRO A 86 8.88 -9.55 11.26
CA PRO A 86 8.39 -9.93 12.58
C PRO A 86 6.85 -9.87 12.61
N LEU A 87 6.24 -10.67 13.49
CA LEU A 87 4.78 -10.69 13.66
C LEU A 87 4.21 -9.33 14.11
N ASN A 88 5.04 -8.54 14.79
CA ASN A 88 4.72 -7.20 15.28
C ASN A 88 5.83 -6.24 14.85
N LEU A 89 5.44 -5.08 14.34
CA LEU A 89 6.34 -3.98 14.02
C LEU A 89 6.31 -2.98 15.18
N ASP A 90 7.46 -2.73 15.78
CA ASP A 90 7.56 -2.01 17.05
C ASP A 90 7.97 -0.54 16.84
N SER A 91 8.37 -0.17 15.62
CA SER A 91 8.88 1.16 15.32
C SER A 91 8.32 1.78 14.04
N LYS A 92 8.27 3.12 14.03
CA LYS A 92 7.98 3.93 12.84
C LYS A 92 8.92 3.60 11.68
N LYS A 93 10.19 3.37 12.01
CA LYS A 93 11.24 3.10 11.03
C LYS A 93 10.93 1.82 10.26
N GLU A 94 10.58 0.74 10.96
CA GLU A 94 10.25 -0.54 10.31
C GLU A 94 9.02 -0.42 9.40
N LEU A 95 7.97 0.28 9.84
CA LEU A 95 6.79 0.52 8.99
C LEU A 95 7.16 1.26 7.70
N ILE A 96 7.99 2.31 7.79
CA ILE A 96 8.43 3.07 6.62
C ILE A 96 9.28 2.19 5.70
N GLU A 97 10.22 1.43 6.26
CA GLU A 97 11.11 0.55 5.49
C GLU A 97 10.32 -0.51 4.74
N TYR A 98 9.49 -1.28 5.43
CA TYR A 98 8.67 -2.31 4.78
C TYR A 98 7.64 -1.74 3.81
N SER A 99 7.03 -0.59 4.11
CA SER A 99 6.11 0.07 3.18
C SER A 99 6.81 0.52 1.90
N ASN A 100 8.01 1.10 2.03
CA ASN A 100 8.79 1.55 0.89
C ASN A 100 9.28 0.36 0.05
N GLU A 101 9.73 -0.72 0.68
CA GLU A 101 10.11 -1.95 -0.01
C GLU A 101 8.92 -2.57 -0.75
N TYR A 102 7.76 -2.66 -0.09
CA TYR A 102 6.53 -3.15 -0.69
C TYR A 102 6.08 -2.29 -1.87
N SER A 103 6.07 -0.97 -1.70
CA SER A 103 5.66 -0.02 -2.74
C SER A 103 6.60 -0.08 -3.94
N ARG A 104 7.93 -0.16 -3.72
CA ARG A 104 8.91 -0.30 -4.82
C ARG A 104 8.81 -1.64 -5.54
N CYS A 105 8.42 -2.70 -4.83
CA CYS A 105 8.21 -4.00 -5.45
C CYS A 105 6.96 -4.00 -6.34
N THR A 106 5.87 -3.40 -5.86
CA THR A 106 4.57 -3.41 -6.55
C THR A 106 4.43 -2.32 -7.62
N LEU A 107 5.17 -1.22 -7.49
CA LEU A 107 5.14 -0.07 -8.38
C LEU A 107 6.52 0.11 -9.05
N PRO A 108 6.77 -0.51 -10.22
CA PRO A 108 8.08 -0.51 -10.88
C PRO A 108 8.40 0.82 -11.60
N TYR A 109 7.93 1.95 -11.07
CA TYR A 109 8.10 3.27 -11.66
C TYR A 109 9.20 4.04 -10.90
N LYS A 110 10.25 4.46 -11.62
CA LYS A 110 11.48 5.01 -11.00
C LYS A 110 11.29 6.33 -10.25
N ASN A 111 10.24 7.09 -10.53
CA ASN A 111 10.08 8.48 -10.08
C ASN A 111 8.87 8.69 -9.16
N ILE A 112 8.19 7.62 -8.73
CA ILE A 112 7.10 7.75 -7.75
C ILE A 112 7.67 8.25 -6.43
N ARG A 113 7.04 9.28 -5.88
CA ARG A 113 7.31 9.80 -4.55
C ARG A 113 6.65 8.89 -3.52
N LEU A 114 7.45 8.37 -2.58
CA LEU A 114 7.03 7.52 -1.46
C LEU A 114 6.84 8.32 -0.17
#